data_AF-A0A9W7T6H1-F1
#
_entry.id   AF-A0A9W7T6H1-F1
#
_cell.length_a   1.000
_cell.length_b   1.000
_cell.length_c   1.000
_cell.angle_alpha   90.00
_cell.angle_beta   90.00
_cell.angle_gamma   90.00
#
_symmetry.space_group_name_H-M   'P 1'
#
loop_
_entity.id
_entity.type
_entity.pdbx_description
1 polymer ?
#
loop_
_entity_poly.entity_id
_entity_poly.type
_entity_poly.pdbx_seq_one_letter_code
_entity_poly.pdbx_strand_id
1 'polypeptide(L)'
;MSYVAAVCGKGKEVNKVKEQLLQSNPVLEAFGNAKTVRNDNSSRFGKYMDIEFDFKGDPLGGVIRNYLLEKSRVVNQPRGERNFHIFYQLLSGASEDTLYKLKLDRDFSKYNYLSLDSATVNGLDDATSFRTVRKENCLVSNGMEFFKLQ
;
A
#
# COMPACT_ATOMS: atom_id res chain seq x y z
N MET A 1 10.89 -12.76 -7.51
CA MET A 1 12.08 -12.88 -6.63
C MET A 1 12.36 -14.31 -6.15
N SER A 2 11.42 -15.27 -6.26
CA SER A 2 11.64 -16.64 -5.75
C SER A 2 12.77 -17.41 -6.43
N TYR A 3 13.01 -17.17 -7.72
CA TYR A 3 14.13 -17.81 -8.44
C TYR A 3 15.49 -17.39 -7.87
N VAL A 4 15.72 -16.09 -7.67
CA VAL A 4 16.98 -15.56 -7.11
C VAL A 4 17.24 -16.13 -5.71
N ALA A 5 16.21 -16.21 -4.87
CA ALA A 5 16.31 -16.84 -3.55
C ALA A 5 16.72 -18.33 -3.62
N ALA A 6 16.27 -19.07 -4.64
CA ALA A 6 16.59 -20.48 -4.80
C ALA A 6 18.03 -20.71 -5.28
N VAL A 7 18.58 -19.82 -6.12
CA VAL A 7 19.87 -20.06 -6.80
C VAL A 7 21.08 -19.36 -6.15
N CYS A 8 20.89 -18.36 -5.29
CA CYS A 8 21.99 -17.59 -4.69
C CYS A 8 22.75 -18.29 -3.55
N GLY A 9 22.33 -19.48 -3.12
CA GLY A 9 22.94 -20.19 -1.97
C GLY A 9 22.64 -19.57 -0.59
N LYS A 10 21.99 -18.39 -0.54
CA LYS A 10 21.60 -17.64 0.66
C LYS A 10 20.07 -17.44 0.74
N GLY A 11 19.34 -18.51 0.42
CA GLY A 11 17.90 -18.43 0.22
C GLY A 11 17.10 -17.99 1.45
N LYS A 12 17.58 -18.28 2.67
CA LYS A 12 16.88 -17.89 3.91
C LYS A 12 16.89 -16.37 4.09
N GLU A 13 18.05 -15.76 3.91
CA GLU A 13 18.27 -14.32 4.05
C GLU A 13 17.53 -13.54 2.96
N VAL A 14 17.63 -14.01 1.71
CA VAL A 14 16.88 -13.42 0.59
C VAL A 14 15.37 -13.57 0.80
N ASN A 15 14.89 -14.69 1.33
CA ASN A 15 13.47 -14.86 1.63
C ASN A 15 12.99 -13.92 2.73
N LYS A 16 13.81 -13.63 3.75
CA LYS A 16 13.48 -12.64 4.79
C LYS A 16 13.26 -11.24 4.19
N VAL A 17 14.19 -10.78 3.35
CA VAL A 17 14.06 -9.48 2.66
C VAL A 17 12.83 -9.47 1.75
N LYS A 18 12.65 -10.54 0.97
CA LYS A 18 11.48 -10.72 0.09
C LYS A 18 10.16 -10.64 0.88
N GLU A 19 10.06 -11.30 2.03
CA GLU A 19 8.86 -11.28 2.86
C GLU A 19 8.54 -9.87 3.35
N GLN A 20 9.53 -9.11 3.81
CA GLN A 20 9.34 -7.71 4.21
C GLN A 20 8.88 -6.83 3.04
N LEU A 21 9.48 -7.00 1.86
CA LEU A 21 9.05 -6.30 0.65
C LEU A 21 7.60 -6.64 0.30
N LEU A 22 7.20 -7.91 0.40
CA LEU A 22 5.83 -8.35 0.11
C LEU A 22 4.81 -7.87 1.16
N GLN A 23 5.19 -7.82 2.44
CA GLN A 23 4.35 -7.29 3.53
C GLN A 23 4.06 -5.79 3.36
N SER A 24 4.93 -5.05 2.67
CA SER A 24 4.67 -3.64 2.36
C SER A 24 3.61 -3.42 1.28
N ASN A 25 3.29 -4.43 0.46
CA ASN A 25 2.39 -4.26 -0.69
C ASN A 25 0.99 -3.77 -0.30
N PRO A 26 0.30 -4.33 0.71
CA PRO A 26 -1.02 -3.83 1.09
C PRO A 26 -1.01 -2.35 1.46
N VAL A 27 0.06 -1.88 2.11
CA VAL A 27 0.24 -0.46 2.42
C VAL A 27 0.41 0.36 1.14
N LEU A 28 1.33 -0.05 0.26
CA LEU A 28 1.56 0.65 -1.01
C LEU A 28 0.34 0.67 -1.92
N GLU A 29 -0.44 -0.42 -1.96
CA GLU A 29 -1.68 -0.50 -2.71
C GLU A 29 -2.76 0.42 -2.12
N ALA A 30 -2.88 0.51 -0.79
CA ALA A 30 -3.83 1.43 -0.17
C ALA A 30 -3.56 2.90 -0.56
N PHE A 31 -2.30 3.31 -0.58
CA PHE A 31 -1.90 4.69 -0.90
C PHE A 31 -1.69 4.97 -2.39
N GLY A 32 -1.52 3.95 -3.21
CA GLY A 32 -1.09 4.09 -4.60
C GLY A 32 -2.03 3.46 -5.63
N ASN A 33 -3.00 2.66 -5.21
CA ASN A 33 -4.00 2.09 -6.11
C ASN A 33 -5.35 2.79 -5.96
N ALA A 34 -6.09 2.80 -7.06
CA ALA A 34 -7.44 3.33 -7.13
C ALA A 34 -8.30 2.51 -8.09
N LYS A 35 -9.61 2.62 -7.93
CA LYS A 35 -10.57 2.12 -8.91
C LYS A 35 -10.67 3.07 -10.09
N THR A 36 -10.49 2.54 -11.28
CA THR A 36 -10.70 3.21 -12.57
C THR A 36 -11.94 2.65 -13.27
N VAL A 37 -12.33 3.19 -14.42
CA VAL A 37 -13.47 2.65 -15.18
C VAL A 37 -13.27 1.17 -15.60
N ARG A 38 -12.02 0.75 -15.83
CA ARG A 38 -11.70 -0.58 -16.40
C ARG A 38 -11.05 -1.56 -15.41
N ASN A 39 -10.59 -1.07 -14.27
CA ASN A 39 -9.85 -1.87 -13.30
C ASN A 39 -10.12 -1.34 -11.88
N ASP A 40 -10.63 -2.22 -11.03
CA ASP A 40 -10.99 -1.92 -9.65
C ASP A 40 -9.80 -1.73 -8.71
N ASN A 41 -8.61 -2.26 -9.08
CA ASN A 41 -7.38 -2.12 -8.30
C ASN A 41 -6.20 -1.74 -9.21
N SER A 42 -6.26 -0.55 -9.81
CA SER A 42 -5.21 -0.05 -10.71
C SER A 42 -4.13 0.71 -9.94
N SER A 43 -2.86 0.28 -10.06
CA SER A 43 -1.72 1.05 -9.56
C SER A 43 -1.53 2.34 -10.35
N ARG A 44 -1.47 3.46 -9.64
CA ARG A 44 -1.28 4.81 -10.19
C ARG A 44 0.09 5.39 -9.82
N PHE A 45 1.06 4.50 -9.65
CA PHE A 45 2.46 4.79 -9.42
C PHE A 45 3.30 3.65 -10.01
N GLY A 46 4.53 3.96 -10.42
CA GLY A 46 5.56 2.97 -10.72
C GLY A 46 6.21 2.50 -9.42
N LYS A 47 6.38 1.18 -9.28
CA LYS A 47 7.07 0.55 -8.15
C LYS A 47 8.29 -0.20 -8.65
N TYR A 48 9.47 0.17 -8.15
CA TYR A 48 10.70 -0.58 -8.35
C TYR A 48 11.14 -1.22 -7.04
N MET A 49 11.51 -2.49 -7.08
CA MET A 49 12.00 -3.23 -5.92
C MET A 49 13.26 -3.97 -6.32
N ASP A 50 14.33 -3.76 -5.57
CA ASP A 50 15.60 -4.46 -5.71
C ASP A 50 15.97 -5.21 -4.42
N ILE A 51 16.91 -6.14 -4.56
CA ILE A 51 17.58 -6.81 -3.44
C ILE A 51 19.05 -6.53 -3.66
N GLU A 52 19.69 -5.98 -2.64
CA GLU A 52 21.09 -5.58 -2.68
C GLU A 52 21.97 -6.72 -2.17
N PHE A 53 23.08 -6.96 -2.87
CA PHE A 53 24.08 -7.97 -2.53
C PHE A 53 25.44 -7.30 -2.40
N ASP A 54 26.28 -7.81 -1.53
CA ASP A 54 27.68 -7.40 -1.49
C ASP A 54 28.47 -8.02 -2.66
N PHE A 55 29.75 -7.65 -2.78
CA PHE A 55 30.63 -8.19 -3.82
C PHE A 55 30.90 -9.69 -3.70
N LYS A 56 30.57 -10.32 -2.56
CA LYS A 56 30.71 -11.76 -2.32
C LYS A 56 29.42 -12.53 -2.64
N GLY A 57 28.32 -11.82 -2.91
CA GLY A 57 27.00 -12.39 -3.18
C GLY A 57 26.17 -12.62 -1.92
N ASP A 58 26.56 -12.06 -0.77
CA ASP A 58 25.75 -12.08 0.45
C ASP A 58 24.66 -11.00 0.37
N PRO A 59 23.38 -11.34 0.64
CA PRO A 59 22.28 -10.37 0.58
C PRO A 59 22.38 -9.36 1.74
N LEU A 60 22.43 -8.07 1.40
CA LEU A 60 22.49 -6.95 2.34
C LEU A 60 21.11 -6.48 2.76
N GLY A 61 20.17 -6.42 1.82
CA GLY A 61 18.86 -5.81 2.05
C GLY A 61 18.06 -5.68 0.76
N GLY A 62 17.10 -4.76 0.75
CA GLY A 62 16.32 -4.44 -0.44
C GLY A 62 15.66 -3.08 -0.35
N VAL A 63 15.45 -2.43 -1.48
CA VAL A 63 14.90 -1.07 -1.51
C VAL A 63 13.61 -1.05 -2.34
N ILE A 64 12.63 -0.29 -1.86
CA ILE A 64 11.44 0.05 -2.64
C ILE A 64 11.56 1.51 -3.06
N ARG A 65 11.52 1.74 -4.37
CA ARG A 65 11.49 3.10 -4.95
C ARG A 65 10.17 3.30 -5.67
N ASN A 66 9.48 4.38 -5.30
CA ASN A 66 8.20 4.77 -5.90
C ASN A 66 8.42 5.91 -6.90
N TYR A 67 7.76 5.82 -8.05
CA TYR A 67 7.89 6.77 -9.14
C TYR A 67 6.51 7.19 -9.66
N LEU A 68 6.41 8.41 -10.17
CA LEU A 68 5.26 8.86 -10.98
C LEU A 68 3.88 8.62 -10.33
N LEU A 69 3.75 8.89 -9.03
CA LEU A 69 2.45 8.87 -8.38
C LEU A 69 1.52 9.90 -9.04
N GLU A 70 0.32 9.48 -9.42
CA GLU A 70 -0.74 10.34 -9.98
C GLU A 70 -1.33 11.27 -8.92
N LYS A 71 -0.55 12.28 -8.49
CA LYS A 71 -0.91 13.21 -7.41
C LYS A 71 -2.22 13.97 -7.66
N SER A 72 -2.54 14.24 -8.94
CA SER A 72 -3.78 14.94 -9.33
C SER A 72 -5.04 14.21 -8.84
N ARG A 73 -5.00 12.87 -8.75
CA ARG A 73 -6.12 12.04 -8.30
C ARG A 73 -6.57 12.37 -6.88
N VAL A 74 -5.68 12.89 -6.02
CA VAL A 74 -6.03 13.23 -4.63
C VAL A 74 -7.13 14.29 -4.59
N VAL A 75 -7.06 15.28 -5.48
CA VAL A 75 -7.95 16.46 -5.45
C VAL A 75 -9.11 16.37 -6.44
N ASN A 76 -8.98 15.56 -7.49
CA ASN A 76 -10.02 15.41 -8.51
C ASN A 76 -9.97 14.02 -9.15
N GLN A 77 -11.13 13.41 -9.38
CA GLN A 77 -11.25 12.10 -10.00
C GLN A 77 -12.22 12.14 -11.19
N PRO A 78 -11.90 11.44 -12.29
CA PRO A 78 -12.86 11.27 -13.38
C PRO A 78 -14.15 10.58 -12.91
N ARG A 79 -15.27 10.91 -13.56
CA ARG A 79 -16.57 10.28 -13.27
C ARG A 79 -16.49 8.76 -13.44
N GLY A 80 -17.01 8.03 -12.46
CA GLY A 80 -16.97 6.57 -12.44
C GLY A 80 -15.65 5.99 -11.90
N GLU A 81 -14.74 6.84 -11.42
CA GLU A 81 -13.51 6.43 -10.73
C GLU A 81 -13.53 6.83 -9.26
N ARG A 82 -12.60 6.23 -8.49
CA ARG A 82 -12.35 6.56 -7.09
C ARG A 82 -11.07 7.35 -6.90
N ASN A 83 -10.97 7.96 -5.73
CA ASN A 83 -9.69 8.33 -5.16
C ASN A 83 -8.90 7.07 -4.72
N PHE A 84 -7.72 7.25 -4.13
CA PHE A 84 -6.93 6.14 -3.59
C PHE A 84 -7.69 5.38 -2.51
N HIS A 85 -7.47 4.06 -2.44
CA HIS A 85 -8.23 3.17 -1.57
C HIS A 85 -8.14 3.55 -0.09
N ILE A 86 -7.01 4.09 0.37
CA ILE A 86 -6.79 4.43 1.78
C ILE A 86 -7.87 5.35 2.34
N PHE A 87 -8.43 6.27 1.56
CA PHE A 87 -9.48 7.16 2.05
C PHE A 87 -10.77 6.40 2.36
N TYR A 88 -11.18 5.50 1.46
CA TYR A 88 -12.38 4.68 1.63
C TYR A 88 -12.19 3.64 2.73
N GLN A 89 -11.00 3.04 2.80
CA GLN A 89 -10.59 2.10 3.85
C GLN A 89 -10.60 2.76 5.23
N LEU A 90 -10.01 3.96 5.36
CA LEU A 90 -9.96 4.69 6.63
C LEU A 90 -11.36 4.99 7.14
N LEU A 91 -12.21 5.59 6.31
CA LEU A 91 -13.56 5.96 6.73
C LEU A 91 -14.42 4.71 7.00
N SER A 92 -14.30 3.66 6.20
CA SER A 92 -15.07 2.41 6.39
C SER A 92 -14.58 1.59 7.59
N GLY A 93 -13.27 1.55 7.84
CA GLY A 93 -12.65 0.58 8.74
C GLY A 93 -12.13 1.12 10.06
N ALA A 94 -11.97 2.44 10.21
CA ALA A 94 -11.51 3.02 11.48
C ALA A 94 -12.58 2.93 12.57
N SER A 95 -12.14 2.90 13.83
CA SER A 95 -13.04 3.00 14.98
C SER A 95 -13.58 4.43 15.11
N GLU A 96 -14.76 4.57 15.73
CA GLU A 96 -15.36 5.89 16.01
C GLU A 96 -14.40 6.80 16.80
N ASP A 97 -13.65 6.26 17.78
CA ASP A 97 -12.62 7.01 18.51
C ASP A 97 -11.51 7.52 17.60
N THR A 98 -11.07 6.71 16.61
CA THR A 98 -10.04 7.14 15.65
C THR A 98 -10.59 8.24 14.73
N LEU A 99 -11.81 8.07 14.21
CA LEU A 99 -12.47 9.07 13.37
C LEU A 99 -12.67 10.38 14.14
N TYR A 100 -13.13 10.30 15.39
CA TYR A 100 -13.29 11.46 16.27
C TYR A 100 -11.98 12.20 16.50
N LYS A 101 -10.89 11.48 16.82
CA LYS A 101 -9.55 12.07 17.01
C LYS A 101 -9.04 12.75 15.73
N LEU A 102 -9.32 12.16 14.58
CA LEU A 102 -8.95 12.71 13.26
C LEU A 102 -9.92 13.78 12.74
N LYS A 103 -11.02 14.04 13.47
CA LYS A 103 -12.12 14.94 13.06
C LYS A 103 -12.73 14.56 11.72
N LEU A 104 -12.90 13.26 11.50
CA LEU A 104 -13.47 12.69 10.30
C LEU A 104 -14.88 12.17 10.61
N ASP A 105 -15.79 12.43 9.69
CA ASP A 105 -17.07 11.76 9.57
C ASP A 105 -16.99 10.56 8.62
N ARG A 106 -17.79 9.52 8.87
CA ARG A 106 -17.85 8.30 8.07
C ARG A 106 -18.58 8.50 6.74
N ASP A 107 -19.39 9.55 6.62
CA ASP A 107 -20.15 9.89 5.43
C ASP A 107 -19.25 10.47 4.32
N PHE A 108 -19.11 9.73 3.22
CA PHE A 108 -18.33 10.14 2.05
C PHE A 108 -18.82 11.43 1.40
N SER A 109 -20.12 11.74 1.48
CA SER A 109 -20.72 12.92 0.83
C SER A 109 -20.23 14.24 1.42
N LYS A 110 -19.65 14.22 2.63
CA LYS A 110 -19.09 15.39 3.30
C LYS A 110 -17.73 15.82 2.77
N TYR A 111 -17.12 15.03 1.87
CA TYR A 111 -15.78 15.28 1.37
C TYR A 111 -15.78 15.48 -0.14
N ASN A 112 -15.43 16.69 -0.58
CA ASN A 112 -15.32 17.03 -2.01
C ASN A 112 -14.25 16.21 -2.76
N TYR A 113 -13.29 15.64 -2.04
CA TYR A 113 -12.23 14.81 -2.64
C TYR A 113 -12.62 13.34 -2.79
N LEU A 114 -13.83 12.96 -2.39
CA LEU A 114 -14.35 11.61 -2.51
C LEU A 114 -15.56 11.60 -3.45
N SER A 115 -15.53 10.69 -4.41
CA SER A 115 -16.67 10.43 -5.29
C SER A 115 -17.69 9.54 -4.57
N LEU A 116 -18.92 10.03 -4.38
CA LEU A 116 -20.03 9.28 -3.78
C LEU A 116 -20.53 8.18 -4.71
N ASP A 117 -20.70 8.50 -6.00
CA ASP A 117 -21.21 7.58 -7.03
C ASP A 117 -20.35 6.33 -7.23
N SER A 118 -19.08 6.40 -6.84
CA SER A 118 -18.12 5.30 -6.94
C SER A 118 -17.62 4.83 -5.59
N ALA A 119 -18.25 5.22 -4.48
CA ALA A 119 -17.80 4.91 -3.12
C ALA A 119 -17.92 3.44 -2.72
N THR A 120 -18.67 2.61 -3.46
CA THR A 120 -18.75 1.14 -3.29
C THR A 120 -18.24 0.42 -4.55
N VAL A 121 -17.53 -0.70 -4.35
CA VAL A 121 -16.88 -1.49 -5.41
C VAL A 121 -17.21 -2.93 -5.10
N ASN A 122 -17.75 -3.63 -6.11
CA ASN A 122 -18.22 -5.00 -5.92
C ASN A 122 -17.06 -5.92 -5.55
N GLY A 123 -17.24 -6.69 -4.47
CA GLY A 123 -16.24 -7.64 -4.00
C GLY A 123 -15.08 -7.04 -3.21
N LEU A 124 -15.09 -5.72 -2.92
CA LEU A 124 -14.08 -5.06 -2.10
C LEU A 124 -14.68 -4.57 -0.78
N ASP A 125 -14.19 -5.11 0.34
CA ASP A 125 -14.54 -4.66 1.69
C ASP A 125 -13.45 -3.74 2.24
N ASP A 126 -13.68 -2.44 2.07
CA ASP A 126 -12.80 -1.36 2.52
C ASP A 126 -12.49 -1.44 4.04
N ALA A 127 -13.45 -1.88 4.87
CA ALA A 127 -13.25 -2.01 6.31
C ALA A 127 -12.31 -3.17 6.67
N THR A 128 -12.47 -4.31 6.00
CA THR A 128 -11.53 -5.43 6.14
C THR A 128 -10.14 -5.07 5.60
N SER A 129 -10.08 -4.43 4.43
CA SER A 129 -8.82 -3.98 3.84
C SER A 129 -8.07 -3.00 4.77
N PHE A 130 -8.77 -2.09 5.46
CA PHE A 130 -8.15 -1.19 6.44
C PHE A 130 -7.48 -1.93 7.59
N ARG A 131 -8.12 -3.00 8.10
CA ARG A 131 -7.52 -3.83 9.17
C ARG A 131 -6.24 -4.50 8.68
N THR A 132 -6.24 -5.01 7.45
CA THR A 132 -5.04 -5.58 6.81
C THR A 132 -3.94 -4.52 6.70
N VAL A 133 -4.24 -3.34 6.15
CA VAL A 133 -3.26 -2.25 6.03
C VAL A 133 -2.68 -1.86 7.38
N ARG A 134 -3.51 -1.71 8.41
CA ARG A 134 -3.06 -1.35 9.77
C ARG A 134 -2.15 -2.44 10.38
N LYS A 135 -2.51 -3.72 10.19
CA LYS A 135 -1.69 -4.85 10.65
C LYS A 135 -0.34 -4.86 9.95
N GLU A 136 -0.32 -4.81 8.62
CA GLU A 136 0.91 -4.85 7.84
C GLU A 136 1.78 -3.60 8.08
N ASN A 137 1.18 -2.42 8.21
CA ASN A 137 1.93 -1.20 8.54
C ASN A 137 2.62 -1.29 9.91
N CYS A 138 1.99 -1.92 10.90
CA CYS A 138 2.64 -2.19 12.19
C CYS A 138 3.84 -3.13 12.03
N LEU A 139 3.70 -4.21 11.26
CA LEU A 139 4.78 -5.16 10.99
C LEU A 139 5.95 -4.52 10.23
N VAL A 140 5.65 -3.74 9.19
CA VAL A 140 6.65 -3.00 8.41
C VAL A 140 7.33 -1.94 9.26
N SER A 141 6.60 -1.19 10.09
CA SER A 141 7.20 -0.16 10.96
C SER A 141 8.15 -0.76 12.00
N ASN A 142 7.77 -1.90 12.59
CA ASN A 142 8.64 -2.64 13.52
C ASN A 142 9.80 -3.34 12.79
N GLY A 143 9.64 -3.68 11.51
CA GLY A 143 10.68 -4.25 10.66
C GLY A 143 11.63 -3.21 10.04
N MET A 144 11.22 -1.95 9.94
CA MET A 144 11.99 -0.85 9.34
C MET A 144 13.14 -0.33 10.21
N GLU A 145 13.23 -0.71 11.49
CA GLU A 145 14.45 -0.49 12.28
C GLU A 145 15.68 -1.17 11.66
N PHE A 146 15.50 -2.21 10.83
CA PHE A 146 16.60 -2.86 10.09
C PHE A 146 17.01 -2.12 8.80
N PHE A 147 16.24 -1.15 8.30
CA PHE A 147 16.49 -0.46 7.03
C PHE A 147 17.21 0.89 7.18
N LYS A 148 17.61 1.28 8.40
CA LYS A 148 18.36 2.50 8.71
C LYS A 148 19.81 2.24 9.15
N LEU A 149 20.44 1.18 8.64
CA LEU A 149 21.89 0.98 8.77
C LEU A 149 22.55 1.07 7.40
N GLN A 150 22.55 2.27 6.84
CA GLN A 150 23.68 2.89 6.11
C GLN A 150 23.44 4.38 5.93
#